data_AF-A0A7R9TQM3-F1
#
_entry.id   AF-A0A7R9TQM3-F1
#
_cell.length_a   1.000
_cell.length_b   1.000
_cell.length_c   1.000
_cell.angle_alpha   90.00
_cell.angle_beta   90.00
_cell.angle_gamma   90.00
#
_symmetry.space_group_name_H-M   'P 1'
#
loop_
_entity.id
_entity.type
_entity.pdbx_description
1 polymer ?
#
loop_
_entity_poly.entity_id
_entity_poly.type
_entity_poly.pdbx_seq_one_letter_code
_entity_poly.pdbx_strand_id
1 'polypeptide(L)'
;DDGRGGGDASTSAAATAAVDNLHFIACNANVSLRGLRVPNLSVVTILFPDPWSRKKHANRRVVTPAFVRTLADALTRGGRVYCCSDVKPLATEMYALFLGHGAFELDDEMYAELGETREGEGEGEGEGE
;
A
#
# COMPACT_ATOMS: atom_id res chain seq x y z
N ASP A 1 -34.64 -17.50 -40.24
CA ASP A 1 -33.20 -17.27 -40.04
C ASP A 1 -33.13 -16.27 -38.92
N ASP A 2 -33.05 -16.75 -37.67
CA ASP A 2 -32.96 -15.88 -36.49
C ASP A 2 -32.17 -16.61 -35.41
N GLY A 3 -31.10 -15.95 -34.96
CA GLY A 3 -30.64 -16.05 -33.58
C GLY A 3 -29.58 -17.09 -33.25
N ARG A 4 -28.33 -16.72 -33.50
CA ARG A 4 -27.09 -17.38 -33.05
C ARG A 4 -27.10 -17.69 -31.55
N GLY A 5 -26.61 -18.88 -31.21
CA GLY A 5 -26.11 -19.19 -29.88
C GLY A 5 -24.79 -18.47 -29.58
N GLY A 6 -24.55 -18.26 -28.29
CA GLY A 6 -23.28 -17.85 -27.71
C GLY A 6 -23.36 -18.03 -26.19
N GLY A 7 -22.73 -19.09 -25.67
CA GLY A 7 -22.11 -19.03 -24.33
C GLY A 7 -21.02 -17.96 -24.38
N ASP A 8 -20.65 -17.27 -23.31
CA ASP A 8 -20.21 -17.62 -21.97
C ASP A 8 -20.39 -16.33 -21.11
N ALA A 9 -20.35 -16.28 -19.78
CA ALA A 9 -19.35 -16.79 -18.88
C ALA A 9 -20.01 -17.07 -17.52
N SER A 10 -19.95 -18.32 -17.09
CA SER A 10 -20.12 -18.64 -15.69
C SER A 10 -18.90 -18.10 -14.96
N THR A 11 -19.00 -16.89 -14.39
CA THR A 11 -18.06 -16.45 -13.36
C THR A 11 -18.32 -17.35 -12.17
N SER A 12 -17.49 -18.37 -11.97
CA SER A 12 -17.52 -19.15 -10.75
C SER A 12 -17.16 -18.20 -9.61
N ALA A 13 -18.18 -17.73 -8.88
CA ALA A 13 -17.98 -17.06 -7.62
C ALA A 13 -17.21 -18.03 -6.72
N ALA A 14 -15.91 -17.78 -6.57
CA ALA A 14 -15.08 -18.51 -5.63
C ALA A 14 -15.77 -18.41 -4.26
N ALA A 15 -16.13 -19.55 -3.69
CA ALA A 15 -16.78 -19.61 -2.39
C ALA A 15 -15.89 -18.87 -1.38
N THR A 16 -16.39 -17.76 -0.86
CA THR A 16 -15.68 -16.98 0.15
C THR A 16 -15.77 -17.77 1.44
N ALA A 17 -14.65 -18.36 1.87
CA ALA A 17 -14.60 -18.99 3.18
C ALA A 17 -14.89 -17.92 4.25
N ALA A 18 -15.79 -18.23 5.18
CA ALA A 18 -16.08 -17.33 6.29
C ALA A 18 -14.85 -17.27 7.22
N VAL A 19 -14.29 -16.08 7.40
CA VAL A 19 -13.23 -15.79 8.35
C VAL A 19 -13.83 -15.02 9.53
N ASP A 20 -13.45 -15.38 10.75
CA ASP A 20 -13.97 -14.83 12.00
C ASP A 20 -13.11 -13.68 12.57
N ASN A 21 -11.90 -13.53 12.04
CA ASN A 21 -10.89 -12.58 12.47
C ASN A 21 -10.69 -11.39 11.51
N LEU A 22 -11.63 -11.17 10.59
CA LEU A 22 -11.60 -10.07 9.63
C LEU A 22 -12.70 -9.05 9.95
N HIS A 23 -12.29 -7.80 10.15
CA HIS A 23 -13.19 -6.70 10.45
C HIS A 23 -12.99 -5.56 9.44
N PHE A 24 -14.10 -4.95 9.02
CA PHE A 24 -14.09 -3.78 8.13
C PHE A 24 -14.64 -2.57 8.86
N ILE A 25 -14.01 -1.42 8.65
CA ILE A 25 -14.44 -0.15 9.24
C ILE A 25 -14.43 0.92 8.14
N ALA A 26 -15.59 1.52 7.88
CA ALA A 26 -15.68 2.70 7.05
C ALA A 26 -15.26 3.94 7.86
N CYS A 27 -14.06 4.46 7.59
CA CYS A 27 -13.53 5.63 8.31
C CYS A 27 -12.47 6.39 7.52
N ASN A 28 -12.10 7.57 8.02
CA ASN A 28 -10.92 8.29 7.55
C ASN A 28 -9.72 7.90 8.42
N ALA A 29 -8.77 7.14 7.87
CA ALA A 29 -7.62 6.65 8.62
C ALA A 29 -6.79 7.77 9.29
N ASN A 30 -6.67 8.94 8.66
CA ASN A 30 -5.92 10.08 9.22
C ASN A 30 -6.53 10.63 10.51
N VAL A 31 -7.83 10.47 10.71
CA VAL A 31 -8.56 11.01 11.86
C VAL A 31 -8.93 9.90 12.84
N SER A 32 -9.42 8.77 12.34
CA SER A 32 -10.04 7.73 13.14
C SER A 32 -9.03 6.80 13.83
N LEU A 33 -7.82 6.63 13.29
CA LEU A 33 -6.83 5.70 13.84
C LEU A 33 -6.55 5.90 15.33
N ARG A 34 -6.41 7.17 15.77
CA ARG A 34 -6.18 7.52 17.18
C ARG A 34 -7.34 7.10 18.09
N GLY A 35 -8.57 7.09 17.57
CA GLY A 35 -9.77 6.71 18.32
C GLY A 35 -10.04 5.20 18.34
N LEU A 36 -9.57 4.46 17.32
CA LEU A 36 -9.84 3.02 17.18
C LEU A 36 -9.16 2.17 18.26
N ARG A 37 -8.13 2.70 18.94
CA ARG A 37 -7.41 2.03 20.05
C ARG A 37 -7.16 0.55 19.79
N VAL A 38 -6.56 0.22 18.64
CA VAL A 38 -6.26 -1.17 18.28
C VAL A 38 -5.13 -1.67 19.18
N PRO A 39 -5.40 -2.57 20.15
CA PRO A 39 -4.35 -3.07 21.03
C PRO A 39 -3.39 -3.96 20.22
N ASN A 40 -2.11 -3.94 20.58
CA ASN A 40 -1.09 -4.80 19.98
C ASN A 40 -0.96 -4.69 18.44
N LEU A 41 -1.18 -3.48 17.89
CA LEU A 41 -0.99 -3.24 16.46
C LEU A 41 0.47 -3.53 16.08
N SER A 42 0.66 -4.55 15.25
CA SER A 42 1.97 -5.10 14.91
C SER A 42 2.38 -4.82 13.47
N VAL A 43 1.42 -4.79 12.54
CA VAL A 43 1.67 -4.52 11.12
C VAL A 43 0.62 -3.56 10.60
N VAL A 44 1.07 -2.56 9.84
CA VAL A 44 0.21 -1.66 9.07
C VAL A 44 0.62 -1.71 7.62
N THR A 45 -0.34 -1.88 6.73
CA THR A 45 -0.10 -1.98 5.29
C THR A 45 -0.89 -0.87 4.58
N ILE A 46 -0.20 -0.04 3.82
CA ILE A 46 -0.76 1.06 3.03
C ILE A 46 -0.54 0.71 1.56
N LEU A 47 -1.60 0.29 0.89
CA LEU A 47 -1.53 -0.22 -0.47
C LEU A 47 -2.16 0.78 -1.44
N PHE A 48 -1.35 1.25 -2.37
CA PHE A 48 -1.76 2.09 -3.50
C PHE A 48 -2.66 3.27 -3.10
N PRO A 49 -2.23 4.12 -2.13
CA PRO A 49 -3.02 5.28 -1.73
C PRO A 49 -3.10 6.28 -2.89
N ASP A 50 -4.20 7.03 -2.96
CA ASP A 50 -4.38 8.03 -4.01
C ASP A 50 -3.18 9.01 -4.07
N PRO A 51 -2.53 9.17 -5.25
CA PRO A 51 -1.27 9.90 -5.34
C PRO A 51 -1.40 11.41 -5.21
N TRP A 52 -2.58 11.96 -5.53
CA TRP A 52 -2.86 13.41 -5.54
C TRP A 52 -1.73 14.25 -6.14
N SER A 53 -1.37 13.98 -7.39
CA SER A 53 -0.19 14.57 -8.08
C SER A 53 -0.21 16.11 -8.19
N ARG A 54 -1.39 16.74 -8.13
CA ARG A 54 -1.52 18.20 -8.15
C ARG A 54 -1.18 18.77 -6.76
N LYS A 55 -0.25 19.73 -6.70
CA LYS A 55 0.17 20.42 -5.45
C LYS A 55 -1.00 20.84 -4.55
N LYS A 56 -2.06 21.39 -5.15
CA LYS A 56 -3.27 21.83 -4.43
C LYS A 56 -4.03 20.72 -3.68
N HIS A 57 -3.75 19.46 -3.96
CA HIS A 57 -4.40 18.30 -3.37
C HIS A 57 -3.44 17.42 -2.56
N ALA A 58 -2.16 17.80 -2.43
CA ALA A 58 -1.19 17.00 -1.67
C ALA A 58 -1.62 16.79 -0.22
N ASN A 59 -2.40 17.73 0.34
CA ASN A 59 -3.02 17.62 1.67
C ASN A 59 -4.07 16.50 1.81
N ARG A 60 -4.51 15.89 0.70
CA ARG A 60 -5.45 14.76 0.69
C ARG A 60 -4.76 13.40 0.72
N ARG A 61 -3.43 13.36 0.67
CA ARG A 61 -2.66 12.11 0.78
C ARG A 61 -2.85 11.50 2.17
N VAL A 62 -2.92 10.17 2.21
CA VAL A 62 -3.05 9.42 3.46
C VAL A 62 -1.76 9.54 4.27
N VAL A 63 -0.61 9.32 3.65
CA VAL A 63 0.67 9.39 4.34
C VAL A 63 1.11 10.85 4.45
N THR A 64 1.04 11.38 5.67
CA THR A 64 1.45 12.73 6.05
C THR A 64 2.32 12.67 7.30
N PRO A 65 3.10 13.71 7.63
CA PRO A 65 3.90 13.72 8.86
C PRO A 65 3.08 13.45 10.13
N ALA A 66 1.84 13.96 10.19
CA ALA A 66 0.95 13.73 11.33
C ALA A 66 0.44 12.29 11.40
N PHE A 67 0.20 11.68 10.24
CA PHE A 67 -0.18 10.28 10.17
C PHE A 67 0.96 9.34 10.59
N VAL A 68 2.19 9.61 10.14
CA VAL A 68 3.38 8.85 10.56
C VAL A 68 3.59 8.93 12.07
N ARG A 69 3.46 10.11 12.68
CA ARG A 69 3.45 10.26 14.15
C ARG A 69 2.39 9.41 14.83
N THR A 70 1.17 9.42 14.30
CA THR A 70 0.07 8.64 14.87
C THR A 70 0.33 7.14 14.77
N LEU A 71 0.97 6.68 13.69
CA LEU A 71 1.39 5.28 13.56
C LEU A 71 2.50 4.92 14.55
N ALA A 72 3.50 5.79 14.73
CA ALA A 72 4.57 5.57 15.69
C ALA A 72 4.03 5.40 17.13
N ASP A 73 3.03 6.20 17.50
CA ASP A 73 2.37 6.11 18.82
C ASP A 73 1.51 4.83 18.96
N ALA A 74 0.94 4.33 17.85
CA ALA A 74 -0.02 3.22 17.86
C ALA A 74 0.65 1.84 17.73
N LEU A 75 1.78 1.75 17.03
CA LEU A 75 2.49 0.51 16.80
C LEU A 75 3.20 0.02 18.06
N THR A 76 3.20 -1.29 18.23
CA THR A 76 4.07 -1.94 19.21
C THR A 76 5.54 -1.82 18.81
N ARG A 77 6.45 -1.93 19.78
CA ARG A 77 7.90 -1.97 19.50
C ARG A 77 8.20 -3.17 18.60
N GLY A 78 8.95 -2.93 17.52
CA GLY A 78 9.22 -3.94 16.48
C GLY A 78 8.08 -4.13 15.49
N GLY A 79 7.00 -3.36 15.60
CA GLY A 79 5.94 -3.33 14.60
C GLY A 79 6.44 -2.76 13.27
N ARG A 80 5.81 -3.17 12.17
CA ARG A 80 6.22 -2.82 10.81
C ARG A 80 5.16 -2.01 10.08
N VAL A 81 5.62 -1.15 9.18
CA VAL A 81 4.77 -0.48 8.20
C VAL A 81 5.23 -0.87 6.80
N TYR A 82 4.31 -1.35 5.99
CA TYR A 82 4.53 -1.63 4.59
C TYR A 82 3.78 -0.62 3.72
N CYS A 83 4.48 0.02 2.79
CA CYS A 83 3.92 1.05 1.91
C CYS A 83 4.18 0.67 0.46
N CYS A 84 3.12 0.59 -0.34
CA CYS A 84 3.20 0.34 -1.78
C CYS A 84 2.52 1.44 -2.58
N SER A 85 3.12 1.82 -3.70
CA SER A 85 2.50 2.64 -4.73
C SER A 85 3.13 2.35 -6.08
N ASP A 86 2.32 2.38 -7.12
CA ASP A 86 2.68 2.39 -8.55
C ASP A 86 3.21 3.77 -9.01
N VAL A 87 3.07 4.80 -8.19
CA VAL A 87 3.54 6.16 -8.48
C VAL A 87 4.85 6.40 -7.75
N LYS A 88 5.97 6.27 -8.45
CA LYS A 88 7.33 6.42 -7.91
C LYS A 88 7.52 7.66 -7.02
N PRO A 89 7.11 8.89 -7.42
CA PRO A 89 7.23 10.06 -6.55
C PRO A 89 6.46 9.94 -5.23
N LEU A 90 5.28 9.29 -5.24
CA LEU A 90 4.50 9.06 -4.03
C LEU A 90 5.21 8.03 -3.13
N ALA A 91 5.69 6.93 -3.70
CA ALA A 91 6.44 5.91 -2.96
C ALA A 91 7.66 6.51 -2.26
N THR A 92 8.46 7.30 -2.99
CA THR A 92 9.64 8.00 -2.46
C THR A 92 9.27 8.99 -1.35
N GLU A 93 8.17 9.72 -1.49
CA GLU A 93 7.69 10.64 -0.46
C GLU A 93 7.23 9.90 0.81
N MET A 94 6.47 8.81 0.67
CA MET A 94 6.07 7.98 1.81
C MET A 94 7.29 7.45 2.55
N TYR A 95 8.24 6.87 1.81
CA TYR A 95 9.53 6.38 2.32
C TYR A 95 10.28 7.46 3.11
N ALA A 96 10.45 8.66 2.53
CA ALA A 96 11.16 9.76 3.18
C ALA A 96 10.46 10.24 4.46
N LEU A 97 9.13 10.25 4.49
CA LEU A 97 8.36 10.64 5.68
C LEU A 97 8.54 9.67 6.86
N PHE A 98 8.59 8.36 6.59
CA PHE A 98 8.83 7.37 7.64
C PHE A 98 10.26 7.46 8.19
N LEU A 99 11.28 7.47 7.32
CA LEU A 99 12.67 7.58 7.75
C LEU A 99 12.97 8.91 8.45
N GLY A 100 12.35 10.00 8.00
CA GLY A 100 12.53 11.33 8.61
C GLY A 100 11.95 11.46 10.02
N HIS A 101 11.11 10.54 10.48
CA HIS A 101 10.50 10.60 11.82
C HIS A 101 11.47 10.17 12.94
N GLY A 102 12.41 9.27 12.65
CA GLY A 102 13.36 8.74 13.63
C GLY A 102 12.82 7.66 14.58
N ALA A 103 11.54 7.28 14.48
CA ALA A 103 10.98 6.12 15.19
C ALA A 103 10.93 4.86 14.31
N PHE A 104 11.23 5.02 13.02
CA PHE A 104 11.22 3.98 12.02
C PHE A 104 12.61 3.87 11.40
N GLU A 105 12.98 2.64 11.08
CA GLU A 105 14.16 2.30 10.29
C GLU A 105 13.73 1.48 9.09
N LEU A 106 14.60 1.41 8.08
CA LEU A 106 14.34 0.56 6.92
C LEU A 106 14.61 -0.90 7.32
N ASP A 107 13.66 -1.77 7.02
CA ASP A 107 13.88 -3.21 7.03
C ASP A 107 14.57 -3.58 5.72
N ASP A 108 15.92 -3.60 5.72
CA ASP A 108 16.73 -3.82 4.51
C ASP A 108 16.44 -5.17 3.85
N GLU A 109 16.17 -6.21 4.65
CA GLU A 109 15.84 -7.55 4.14
C GLU A 109 14.52 -7.53 3.39
N MET A 110 13.47 -6.96 4.02
CA MET A 110 12.16 -6.87 3.38
C MET A 110 12.16 -5.90 2.18
N TYR A 111 12.93 -4.81 2.25
CA TYR A 111 13.07 -3.88 1.13
C TYR A 111 13.84 -4.49 -0.04
N ALA A 112 14.84 -5.33 0.21
CA ALA A 112 15.56 -6.04 -0.85
C ALA A 112 14.68 -7.04 -1.60
N GLU A 113 13.73 -7.68 -0.89
CA GLU A 113 12.79 -8.63 -1.44
C GLU A 113 11.64 -7.96 -2.20
N LEU A 114 11.03 -6.92 -1.61
CA LEU A 114 9.75 -6.36 -2.07
C LEU A 114 9.82 -4.94 -2.61
N GLY A 115 10.96 -4.27 -2.50
CA GLY A 115 11.08 -2.82 -2.69
C GLY A 115 10.83 -2.35 -4.11
N GLU A 116 11.85 -1.78 -4.76
CA GLU A 116 11.65 -1.24 -6.10
C GLU A 116 11.55 -2.38 -7.10
N THR A 117 10.47 -2.42 -7.89
CA THR A 117 10.42 -3.24 -9.09
C THR A 117 11.60 -2.82 -9.96
N ARG A 118 12.60 -3.69 -10.08
CA ARG A 118 13.67 -3.52 -11.06
C ARG A 118 12.98 -3.57 -12.43
N GLU A 119 12.90 -2.44 -13.13
CA GLU A 119 12.60 -2.49 -14.55
C GLU A 119 13.61 -3.46 -15.16
N GLY A 120 13.10 -4.51 -15.82
CA GLY A 120 13.94 -5.53 -16.40
C GLY A 120 15.04 -4.91 -17.22
N GLU A 121 16.24 -5.43 -17.04
CA GLU A 121 17.29 -5.47 -18.05
C GLU A 121 16.64 -6.00 -19.33
N GLY A 122 16.08 -5.10 -20.14
CA GLY A 122 15.64 -5.39 -21.48
C GLY A 122 16.88 -5.68 -22.30
N GLU A 123 17.17 -6.96 -22.45
CA GLU A 123 17.90 -7.61 -23.54
C GLU A 123 18.48 -6.63 -24.56
N GLY A 124 19.74 -6.25 -24.35
CA GLY A 124 20.58 -5.78 -25.44
C GLY A 124 20.94 -6.97 -26.32
N GLU A 125 20.15 -7.23 -27.36
CA GLU A 125 20.50 -8.04 -28.52
C GLU A 125 19.83 -7.39 -29.75
N GLY A 126 20.50 -6.88 -30.77
CA GLY A 126 21.91 -6.72 -31.03
C GLY A 126 22.13 -5.73 -32.17
N GLU A 127 23.32 -5.16 -32.22
CA GLU A 127 23.89 -4.58 -33.44
C GLU A 127 24.15 -5.72 -34.44
N GLY A 128 23.82 -5.50 -35.70
CA GLY A 128 24.04 -6.45 -36.78
C GLY A 128 23.80 -5.81 -38.14
N GLU A 129 24.79 -4.99 -38.52
CA GLU A 129 25.26 -4.59 -39.87
C GLU A 129 24.29 -4.63 -41.07
#